data_AF-A0A935HBS1-F1
#
_entry.id   AF-A0A935HBS1-F1
#
_cell.length_a   1.000
_cell.length_b   1.000
_cell.length_c   1.000
_cell.angle_alpha   90.00
_cell.angle_beta   90.00
_cell.angle_gamma   90.00
#
_symmetry.space_group_name_H-M   'P 1'
#
loop_
_entity.id
_entity.type
_entity.pdbx_description
1 polymer ?
#
loop_
_entity_poly.entity_id
_entity_poly.type
_entity_poly.pdbx_seq_one_letter_code
_entity_poly.pdbx_strand_id
1 'polypeptide(L)'
;MWSRFAVTTFAVLGSAIAGAGESPRCPDLAGHYRIDGFGPVLGDALEALNLSSAGFQDSEVKLAGSADTALSFWIKVGKTGVMGNRPSLVLTRGIDYDCVDGAVVLKHAASSGRQTQEGWLEGRSIVRLAPDGRGGLGLGTEFHGRQRTTLYSYDSARISVPKLGTARTLAEGIRWPNIREPRPVSETYVPAPESAQVLAMRQMLDATLLGGVTLGGLKDSDEGVLASLSTPRSNDVVAFEDRLRDAAIFYQVKRSPIWSSNQYSLQFLFAAEGAEKRSWHPSEFRVQHEIERMQHPMISVSKVEDTADGYLATLSVIGPESVETILQRLRLNTTMFGKIEVLDDTPHPSARNLRIVRLRLSLP
;
A
#
# COMPACT_ATOMS: atom_id res chain seq x y z
N MET A 1 33.50 13.71 8.48
CA MET A 1 32.65 14.01 9.66
C MET A 1 31.98 12.71 10.06
N TRP A 2 32.31 12.18 11.24
CA TRP A 2 31.94 10.83 11.66
C TRP A 2 30.46 10.74 12.07
N SER A 3 29.69 9.91 11.35
CA SER A 3 28.33 9.52 11.76
C SER A 3 28.41 8.37 12.75
N ARG A 4 28.09 8.66 14.01
CA ARG A 4 27.91 7.67 15.07
C ARG A 4 26.54 7.00 14.90
N PHE A 5 26.54 5.74 14.46
CA PHE A 5 25.39 4.85 14.62
C PHE A 5 25.30 4.44 16.09
N ALA A 6 24.22 4.85 16.76
CA ALA A 6 23.87 4.31 18.07
C ALA A 6 23.12 2.99 17.86
N VAL A 7 23.84 1.88 17.96
CA VAL A 7 23.26 0.55 18.11
C VAL A 7 22.81 0.41 19.56
N THR A 8 21.50 0.42 19.82
CA THR A 8 20.97 0.18 21.16
C THR A 8 20.89 -1.31 21.40
N THR A 9 21.80 -1.82 22.24
CA THR A 9 21.84 -3.21 22.69
C THR A 9 20.70 -3.45 23.68
N PHE A 10 19.76 -4.34 23.36
CA PHE A 10 18.85 -4.92 24.35
C PHE A 10 19.60 -5.99 25.15
N ALA A 11 19.73 -5.76 26.46
CA ALA A 11 20.33 -6.74 27.36
C ALA A 11 19.32 -7.85 27.68
N VAL A 12 19.66 -9.09 27.31
CA VAL A 12 18.99 -10.31 27.77
C VAL A 12 19.57 -10.65 29.15
N LEU A 13 18.75 -10.55 30.20
CA LEU A 13 19.13 -11.03 31.54
C LEU A 13 18.48 -12.39 31.79
N GLY A 14 19.36 -13.37 32.03
CA GLY A 14 19.03 -14.75 32.38
C GLY A 14 18.51 -14.89 33.81
N SER A 15 17.78 -15.99 34.00
CA SER A 15 16.96 -16.34 35.15
C SER A 15 17.71 -16.49 36.48
N ALA A 16 17.06 -16.05 37.56
CA ALA A 16 17.20 -16.61 38.90
C ALA A 16 15.80 -16.90 39.46
N ILE A 17 15.62 -18.10 40.02
CA ILE A 17 14.32 -18.68 40.40
C ILE A 17 13.99 -18.38 41.87
N ALA A 18 12.70 -18.11 42.09
CA ALA A 18 11.89 -18.19 43.32
C ALA A 18 12.04 -17.09 44.38
N GLY A 19 11.16 -16.09 44.27
CA GLY A 19 10.47 -15.48 45.42
C GLY A 19 8.98 -15.79 45.31
N ALA A 20 8.35 -16.17 46.42
CA ALA A 20 6.91 -16.41 46.51
C ALA A 20 6.11 -15.22 45.95
N GLY A 21 5.16 -15.52 45.07
CA GLY A 21 4.52 -14.58 44.16
C GLY A 21 3.78 -13.44 44.86
N GLU A 22 4.40 -12.25 44.87
CA GLU A 22 3.64 -11.03 44.66
C GLU A 22 3.03 -11.14 43.26
N SER A 23 1.70 -11.03 43.17
CA SER A 23 1.04 -10.89 41.88
C SER A 23 1.74 -9.77 41.12
N PRO A 24 2.12 -9.96 39.84
CA PRO A 24 2.80 -8.92 39.07
C PRO A 24 1.98 -7.64 39.17
N ARG A 25 2.58 -6.63 39.82
CA ARG A 25 1.95 -5.36 40.11
C ARG A 25 1.71 -4.65 38.79
N CYS A 26 0.48 -4.21 38.55
CA CYS A 26 0.18 -3.55 37.29
C CYS A 26 0.88 -2.17 37.22
N PRO A 27 1.35 -1.74 36.05
CA PRO A 27 1.94 -0.42 35.91
C PRO A 27 0.89 0.68 36.09
N ASP A 28 1.32 1.84 36.60
CA ASP A 28 0.52 3.05 36.53
C ASP A 28 0.61 3.65 35.12
N LEU A 29 -0.53 3.68 34.43
CA LEU A 29 -0.70 4.22 33.07
C LEU A 29 -1.62 5.44 33.06
N ALA A 30 -2.01 5.97 34.22
CA ALA A 30 -2.89 7.11 34.29
C ALA A 30 -2.18 8.36 33.74
N GLY A 31 -2.83 9.04 32.80
CA GLY A 31 -2.21 10.16 32.11
C GLY A 31 -3.04 10.73 30.98
N HIS A 32 -2.48 11.73 30.31
CA HIS A 32 -3.07 12.32 29.13
C HIS A 32 -2.02 12.36 28.03
N TYR A 33 -2.26 11.61 26.97
CA TYR A 33 -1.30 11.32 25.93
C TYR A 33 -1.80 11.81 24.59
N ARG A 34 -0.87 12.25 23.74
CA ARG A 34 -1.14 12.54 22.34
C ARG A 34 -0.97 11.25 21.55
N ILE A 35 -1.93 10.95 20.68
CA ILE A 35 -1.75 9.86 19.73
C ILE A 35 -0.68 10.29 18.74
N ASP A 36 0.35 9.47 18.61
CA ASP A 36 1.51 9.72 17.77
C ASP A 36 2.01 8.41 17.16
N GLY A 37 2.80 8.52 16.09
CA GLY A 37 3.27 7.41 15.27
C GLY A 37 2.42 7.17 14.01
N PHE A 38 2.94 6.34 13.11
CA PHE A 38 2.27 5.91 11.88
C PHE A 38 2.64 4.45 11.60
N GLY A 39 1.76 3.72 10.93
CA GLY A 39 2.02 2.35 10.49
C GLY A 39 1.27 1.28 11.28
N PRO A 40 1.69 0.00 11.16
CA PRO A 40 0.90 -1.14 11.60
C PRO A 40 0.67 -1.18 13.11
N VAL A 41 1.67 -0.78 13.90
CA VAL A 41 1.59 -0.75 15.38
C VAL A 41 0.48 0.18 15.87
N LEU A 42 0.32 1.34 15.23
CA LEU A 42 -0.76 2.27 15.57
C LEU A 42 -2.12 1.68 15.23
N GLY A 43 -2.26 1.09 14.03
CA GLY A 43 -3.49 0.41 13.63
C GLY A 43 -3.90 -0.70 14.60
N ASP A 44 -2.94 -1.56 14.96
CA ASP A 44 -3.14 -2.67 15.89
C ASP A 44 -3.55 -2.17 17.28
N ALA A 45 -2.90 -1.13 17.80
CA ALA A 45 -3.22 -0.54 19.09
C ALA A 45 -4.62 0.08 19.10
N LEU A 46 -4.99 0.81 18.05
CA LEU A 46 -6.33 1.42 17.94
C LEU A 46 -7.42 0.36 17.75
N GLU A 47 -7.16 -0.72 17.01
CA GLU A 47 -8.11 -1.83 16.87
C GLU A 47 -8.27 -2.59 18.18
N ALA A 48 -7.18 -3.00 18.83
CA ALA A 48 -7.23 -3.77 20.07
C ALA A 48 -7.85 -2.99 21.23
N LEU A 49 -7.69 -1.66 21.23
CA LEU A 49 -8.33 -0.77 22.18
C LEU A 49 -9.70 -0.27 21.70
N ASN A 50 -10.23 -0.72 20.56
CA ASN A 50 -11.50 -0.23 20.00
C ASN A 50 -11.58 1.32 19.92
N LEU A 51 -10.47 1.97 19.59
CA LEU A 51 -10.31 3.43 19.45
C LEU A 51 -10.08 3.84 17.99
N SER A 52 -10.66 3.12 17.03
CA SER A 52 -10.40 3.31 15.59
C SER A 52 -10.61 4.75 15.11
N SER A 53 -11.56 5.48 15.71
CA SER A 53 -11.82 6.90 15.40
C SER A 53 -10.72 7.86 15.88
N ALA A 54 -9.73 7.40 16.64
CA ALA A 54 -8.67 8.23 17.20
C ALA A 54 -7.40 8.29 16.31
N GLY A 55 -7.43 7.66 15.12
CA GLY A 55 -6.32 7.67 14.16
C GLY A 55 -6.06 9.00 13.46
N PHE A 56 -6.85 10.04 13.72
CA PHE A 56 -6.64 11.36 13.12
C PHE A 56 -5.51 12.12 13.81
N GLN A 57 -4.80 12.95 13.05
CA GLN A 57 -3.83 13.91 13.58
C GLN A 57 -4.48 14.78 14.67
N ASP A 58 -3.71 15.13 15.70
CA ASP A 58 -4.17 15.90 16.87
C ASP A 58 -5.15 15.18 17.80
N SER A 59 -5.35 13.87 17.64
CA SER A 59 -6.14 13.08 18.60
C SER A 59 -5.38 12.88 19.91
N GLU A 60 -6.14 12.83 21.01
CA GLU A 60 -5.61 12.71 22.37
C GLU A 60 -6.37 11.60 23.12
N VAL A 61 -5.68 10.91 24.01
CA VAL A 61 -6.25 9.87 24.86
C VAL A 61 -5.90 10.16 26.31
N LYS A 62 -6.94 10.28 27.14
CA LYS A 62 -6.78 10.34 28.59
C LYS A 62 -7.09 8.96 29.17
N LEU A 63 -6.15 8.43 29.94
CA LEU A 63 -6.28 7.21 30.71
C LEU A 63 -6.43 7.57 32.19
N ALA A 64 -7.39 6.95 32.87
CA ALA A 64 -7.54 7.06 34.31
C ALA A 64 -8.01 5.73 34.92
N GLY A 65 -7.87 5.61 36.24
CA GLY A 65 -8.12 4.37 36.96
C GLY A 65 -6.82 3.67 37.33
N SER A 66 -6.94 2.51 37.96
CA SER A 66 -5.80 1.68 38.34
C SER A 66 -5.79 0.43 37.48
N ALA A 67 -4.64 0.15 36.85
CA ALA A 67 -4.46 -1.06 36.07
C ALA A 67 -4.64 -2.35 36.91
N ASP A 68 -4.59 -2.28 38.24
CA ASP A 68 -4.91 -3.42 39.11
C ASP A 68 -6.40 -3.79 39.10
N THR A 69 -7.28 -2.88 38.65
CA THR A 69 -8.75 -3.07 38.64
C THR A 69 -9.34 -2.83 37.27
N ALA A 70 -9.35 -1.56 36.82
CA ALA A 70 -9.88 -1.16 35.53
C ALA A 70 -9.22 0.13 35.04
N LEU A 71 -9.07 0.22 33.73
CA LEU A 71 -8.56 1.38 33.00
C LEU A 71 -9.69 1.98 32.17
N SER A 72 -9.95 3.26 32.39
CA SER A 72 -10.93 4.04 31.65
C SER A 72 -10.22 4.95 30.66
N PHE A 73 -10.71 4.96 29.42
CA PHE A 73 -10.16 5.72 28.30
C PHE A 73 -11.16 6.77 27.85
N TRP A 74 -10.70 8.01 27.72
CA TRP A 74 -11.42 9.07 27.04
C TRP A 74 -10.63 9.49 25.81
N ILE A 75 -11.34 9.70 24.71
CA ILE A 75 -10.73 10.12 23.45
C ILE A 75 -11.22 11.51 23.08
N LYS A 76 -10.30 12.34 22.62
CA LYS A 76 -10.58 13.52 21.81
C LYS A 76 -10.10 13.22 20.40
N VAL A 77 -11.01 13.31 19.44
CA VAL A 77 -10.71 13.03 18.03
C VAL A 77 -10.37 14.32 17.30
N GLY A 78 -9.15 14.39 16.78
CA GLY A 78 -8.68 15.51 15.98
C GLY A 78 -8.59 16.86 16.70
N LYS A 79 -8.23 17.90 15.94
CA LYS A 79 -7.93 19.23 16.48
C LYS A 79 -9.13 19.92 17.13
N THR A 80 -10.31 19.80 16.51
CA THR A 80 -11.56 20.47 16.94
C THR A 80 -12.44 19.60 17.83
N GLY A 81 -12.07 18.32 18.03
CA GLY A 81 -12.80 17.43 18.91
C GLY A 81 -12.79 17.92 20.35
N VAL A 82 -13.84 17.55 21.09
CA VAL A 82 -13.93 17.75 22.53
C VAL A 82 -13.79 16.42 23.24
N MET A 83 -13.11 16.42 24.38
CA MET A 83 -13.04 15.24 25.24
C MET A 83 -14.43 15.00 25.85
N GLY A 84 -14.96 13.79 25.70
CA GLY A 84 -16.26 13.44 26.27
C GLY A 84 -16.28 13.49 27.80
N ASN A 85 -17.47 13.65 28.40
CA ASN A 85 -17.65 13.63 29.86
C ASN A 85 -17.76 12.21 30.44
N ARG A 86 -17.76 11.18 29.60
CA ARG A 86 -17.82 9.75 29.96
C ARG A 86 -16.72 9.00 29.21
N PRO A 87 -16.18 7.92 29.80
CA PRO A 87 -15.15 7.14 29.13
C PRO A 87 -15.71 6.53 27.85
N SER A 88 -14.92 6.61 26.78
CA SER A 88 -15.17 5.95 25.49
C SER A 88 -15.03 4.44 25.62
N LEU A 89 -14.18 3.97 26.53
CA LEU A 89 -13.93 2.57 26.81
C LEU A 89 -13.51 2.36 28.27
N VAL A 90 -13.91 1.23 28.85
CA VAL A 90 -13.40 0.76 30.13
C VAL A 90 -12.90 -0.67 29.92
N LEU A 91 -11.63 -0.90 30.25
CA LEU A 91 -10.99 -2.21 30.24
C LEU A 91 -10.86 -2.71 31.68
N THR A 92 -11.14 -3.99 31.91
CA THR A 92 -11.10 -4.62 33.24
C THR A 92 -10.02 -5.70 33.29
N ARG A 93 -9.20 -5.69 34.35
CA ARG A 93 -8.16 -6.71 34.57
C ARG A 93 -8.81 -8.10 34.69
N GLY A 94 -8.19 -9.10 34.08
CA GLY A 94 -8.68 -10.47 34.04
C GLY A 94 -9.73 -10.73 32.97
N ILE A 95 -10.43 -9.70 32.48
CA ILE A 95 -11.42 -9.80 31.39
C ILE A 95 -10.80 -9.35 30.07
N ASP A 96 -10.31 -8.11 30.03
CA ASP A 96 -9.84 -7.48 28.79
C ASP A 96 -8.32 -7.45 28.68
N TYR A 97 -7.62 -7.46 29.82
CA TYR A 97 -6.16 -7.47 29.88
C TYR A 97 -5.64 -8.19 31.12
N ASP A 98 -4.38 -8.59 31.07
CA ASP A 98 -3.60 -9.03 32.23
C ASP A 98 -2.35 -8.16 32.38
N CYS A 99 -1.70 -8.21 33.54
CA CYS A 99 -0.44 -7.51 33.79
C CYS A 99 0.71 -8.52 33.79
N VAL A 100 1.66 -8.31 32.89
CA VAL A 100 2.81 -9.20 32.68
C VAL A 100 4.06 -8.34 32.52
N ASP A 101 5.07 -8.61 33.34
CA ASP A 101 6.38 -7.92 33.32
C ASP A 101 6.29 -6.39 33.36
N GLY A 102 5.40 -5.85 34.21
CA GLY A 102 5.21 -4.40 34.34
C GLY A 102 4.52 -3.74 33.14
N ALA A 103 3.85 -4.51 32.28
CA ALA A 103 3.04 -4.03 31.18
C ALA A 103 1.60 -4.57 31.27
N VAL A 104 0.65 -3.79 30.77
CA VAL A 104 -0.73 -4.23 30.51
C VAL A 104 -0.75 -4.93 29.15
N VAL A 105 -1.11 -6.21 29.12
CA VAL A 105 -1.19 -7.02 27.90
C VAL A 105 -2.65 -7.27 27.57
N LEU A 106 -3.11 -6.76 26.43
CA LEU A 106 -4.50 -6.91 26.02
C LEU A 106 -4.77 -8.36 25.58
N LYS A 107 -5.92 -8.90 26.00
CA LYS A 107 -6.36 -10.25 25.59
C LYS A 107 -6.95 -10.27 24.19
N HIS A 108 -7.52 -9.14 23.76
CA HIS A 108 -8.01 -9.01 22.40
C HIS A 108 -6.84 -8.82 21.43
N ALA A 109 -6.72 -9.71 20.46
CA ALA A 109 -5.70 -9.63 19.43
C ALA A 109 -6.25 -8.89 18.20
N ALA A 110 -5.53 -7.88 17.72
CA ALA A 110 -5.87 -7.15 16.50
C ALA A 110 -5.54 -7.98 15.25
N SER A 111 -6.42 -7.96 14.26
CA SER A 111 -6.15 -8.56 12.95
C SER A 111 -5.17 -7.68 12.18
N SER A 112 -4.03 -8.23 11.76
CA SER A 112 -2.97 -7.40 11.22
C SER A 112 -2.22 -7.99 10.04
N GLY A 113 -1.63 -7.10 9.25
CA GLY A 113 -0.78 -7.41 8.10
C GLY A 113 0.60 -6.77 8.24
N ARG A 114 1.63 -7.43 7.72
CA ARG A 114 3.00 -6.91 7.69
C ARG A 114 3.63 -7.14 6.33
N GLN A 115 4.07 -6.06 5.68
CA GLN A 115 4.96 -6.17 4.54
C GLN A 115 6.39 -6.38 5.05
N THR A 116 7.01 -7.50 4.67
CA THR A 116 8.42 -7.79 4.94
C THR A 116 9.19 -7.90 3.64
N GLN A 117 10.53 -8.00 3.70
CA GLN A 117 11.35 -8.29 2.52
C GLN A 117 11.00 -9.62 1.85
N GLU A 118 10.51 -10.60 2.62
CA GLU A 118 10.13 -11.92 2.13
C GLU A 118 8.73 -11.92 1.50
N GLY A 119 7.90 -10.92 1.81
CA GLY A 119 6.54 -10.76 1.30
C GLY A 119 5.52 -10.28 2.36
N TRP A 120 4.25 -10.25 1.97
CA TRP A 120 3.13 -9.88 2.84
C TRP A 120 2.75 -11.03 3.79
N LEU A 121 2.70 -10.74 5.08
CA LEU A 121 2.27 -11.63 6.15
C LEU A 121 0.89 -11.22 6.64
N GLU A 122 0.01 -12.19 6.84
CA GLU A 122 -1.29 -12.00 7.48
C GLU A 122 -1.28 -12.75 8.84
N GLY A 123 -1.80 -12.11 9.88
CA GLY A 123 -1.69 -12.62 11.23
C GLY A 123 -2.49 -11.83 12.27
N ARG A 124 -2.03 -11.93 13.51
CA ARG A 124 -2.63 -11.25 14.66
C ARG A 124 -1.56 -10.61 15.53
N SER A 125 -1.90 -9.47 16.11
CA SER A 125 -1.03 -8.74 17.02
C SER A 125 -1.61 -8.70 18.42
N ILE A 126 -0.77 -8.99 19.42
CA ILE A 126 -1.09 -8.76 20.83
C ILE A 126 -0.48 -7.41 21.22
N VAL A 127 -1.30 -6.53 21.78
CA VAL A 127 -0.89 -5.18 22.17
C VAL A 127 -0.51 -5.14 23.65
N ARG A 128 0.59 -4.43 23.94
CA ARG A 128 1.12 -4.21 25.28
C ARG A 128 1.23 -2.71 25.55
N LEU A 129 0.75 -2.27 26.71
CA LEU A 129 0.85 -0.90 27.19
C LEU A 129 1.82 -0.85 28.37
N ALA A 130 2.77 0.06 28.34
CA ALA A 130 3.73 0.25 29.43
C ALA A 130 4.01 1.75 29.63
N PRO A 131 4.38 2.17 30.84
CA PRO A 131 4.84 3.53 31.05
C PRO A 131 6.16 3.72 30.31
N ASP A 132 6.29 4.83 29.58
CA ASP A 132 7.54 5.23 28.96
C ASP A 132 8.25 6.25 29.87
N GLY A 133 9.57 6.08 30.07
CA GLY A 133 10.36 6.77 31.11
C GLY A 133 10.37 8.30 31.08
N ARG A 134 9.75 8.95 30.08
CA ARG A 134 9.53 10.42 30.03
C ARG A 134 8.09 10.84 30.37
N GLY A 135 7.30 9.96 30.98
CA GLY A 135 5.88 10.20 31.30
C GLY A 135 4.93 10.01 30.13
N GLY A 136 5.41 9.37 29.05
CA GLY A 136 4.61 8.95 27.91
C GLY A 136 4.03 7.55 28.10
N LEU A 137 3.27 7.09 27.12
CA LEU A 137 2.74 5.74 27.05
C LEU A 137 3.46 4.97 25.94
N GLY A 138 4.15 3.90 26.31
CA GLY A 138 4.73 2.94 25.37
C GLY A 138 3.65 1.97 24.89
N LEU A 139 3.60 1.78 23.57
CA LEU A 139 2.73 0.84 22.90
C LEU A 139 3.60 -0.19 22.18
N GLY A 140 3.57 -1.43 22.64
CA GLY A 140 4.23 -2.55 21.99
C GLY A 140 3.23 -3.45 21.27
N THR A 141 3.62 -4.04 20.15
CA THR A 141 2.86 -5.12 19.50
C THR A 141 3.75 -6.32 19.29
N GLU A 142 3.24 -7.50 19.64
CA GLU A 142 3.80 -8.78 19.24
C GLU A 142 2.92 -9.39 18.16
N PHE A 143 3.38 -9.29 16.91
CA PHE A 143 2.70 -9.82 15.74
C PHE A 143 3.12 -11.27 15.50
N HIS A 144 2.15 -12.17 15.37
CA HIS A 144 2.35 -13.53 14.90
C HIS A 144 1.58 -13.73 13.59
N GLY A 145 2.31 -13.98 12.51
CA GLY A 145 1.72 -14.15 11.19
C GLY A 145 2.53 -15.03 10.27
N ARG A 146 2.00 -15.22 9.06
CA ARG A 146 2.61 -16.04 8.01
C ARG A 146 2.15 -15.59 6.64
N GLN A 147 2.90 -15.95 5.60
CA GLN A 147 2.46 -15.71 4.23
C GLN A 147 1.23 -16.53 3.91
N ARG A 148 0.38 -16.01 3.03
CA ARG A 148 -0.75 -16.76 2.48
C ARG A 148 -0.63 -16.89 0.98
N THR A 149 -0.76 -18.11 0.49
CA THR A 149 -0.87 -18.39 -0.93
C THR A 149 -2.34 -18.36 -1.31
N THR A 150 -2.71 -17.51 -2.25
CA THR A 150 -4.06 -17.52 -2.83
C THR A 150 -4.24 -18.80 -3.63
N LEU A 151 -5.23 -19.62 -3.28
CA LEU A 151 -5.61 -20.78 -4.08
C LEU A 151 -6.62 -20.39 -5.16
N TYR A 152 -7.58 -19.55 -4.79
CA TYR A 152 -8.64 -19.06 -5.68
C TYR A 152 -8.99 -17.61 -5.32
N SER A 153 -9.23 -16.78 -6.34
CA SER A 153 -9.68 -15.40 -6.18
C SER A 153 -10.81 -15.12 -7.15
N TYR A 154 -11.92 -14.61 -6.63
CA TYR A 154 -13.03 -14.03 -7.38
C TYR A 154 -13.21 -12.57 -6.93
N ASP A 155 -14.01 -11.80 -7.62
CA ASP A 155 -14.30 -10.40 -7.26
C ASP A 155 -14.94 -10.25 -5.86
N SER A 156 -15.58 -11.30 -5.33
CA SER A 156 -16.29 -11.27 -4.04
C SER A 156 -15.62 -12.08 -2.92
N ALA A 157 -14.60 -12.89 -3.22
CA ALA A 157 -13.98 -13.74 -2.21
C ALA A 157 -12.57 -14.22 -2.62
N ARG A 158 -11.67 -14.26 -1.63
CA ARG A 158 -10.33 -14.83 -1.74
C ARG A 158 -10.21 -16.03 -0.82
N ILE A 159 -9.93 -17.21 -1.40
CA ILE A 159 -9.57 -18.41 -0.63
C ILE A 159 -8.05 -18.52 -0.67
N SER A 160 -7.42 -18.37 0.49
CA SER A 160 -5.98 -18.46 0.64
C SER A 160 -5.61 -19.44 1.74
N VAL A 161 -4.50 -20.16 1.57
CA VAL A 161 -3.97 -21.08 2.58
C VAL A 161 -2.66 -20.57 3.16
N PRO A 162 -2.40 -20.84 4.44
CA PRO A 162 -1.14 -20.46 5.06
C PRO A 162 0.03 -21.22 4.45
N LYS A 163 1.08 -20.50 4.05
CA LYS A 163 2.32 -21.08 3.53
C LYS A 163 3.18 -21.60 4.68
N LEU A 164 3.44 -22.90 4.68
CA LEU A 164 4.25 -23.55 5.71
C LEU A 164 5.70 -23.02 5.70
N GLY A 165 6.33 -22.96 6.87
CA GLY A 165 7.70 -22.46 7.03
C GLY A 165 7.88 -20.94 6.99
N THR A 166 6.81 -20.17 6.75
CA THR A 166 6.87 -18.69 6.68
C THR A 166 6.35 -17.98 7.93
N ALA A 167 6.18 -18.72 9.03
CA ALA A 167 5.74 -18.15 10.29
C ALA A 167 6.81 -17.19 10.83
N ARG A 168 6.40 -15.97 11.15
CA ARG A 168 7.25 -14.94 11.74
C ARG A 168 6.56 -14.34 12.97
N THR A 169 7.37 -14.07 13.97
CA THR A 169 7.00 -13.23 15.11
C THR A 169 7.78 -11.92 14.99
N LEU A 170 7.09 -10.79 15.03
CA LEU A 170 7.70 -9.46 14.99
C LEU A 170 7.30 -8.71 16.26
N ALA A 171 8.28 -8.10 16.92
CA ALA A 171 8.06 -7.22 18.07
C ALA A 171 8.37 -5.79 17.63
N GLU A 172 7.38 -4.91 17.76
CA GLU A 172 7.47 -3.51 17.35
C GLU A 172 6.89 -2.62 18.44
N GLY A 173 7.24 -1.34 18.43
CA GLY A 173 6.68 -0.42 19.40
C GLY A 173 6.71 1.03 18.94
N ILE A 174 5.71 1.78 19.40
CA ILE A 174 5.60 3.21 19.25
C ILE A 174 5.40 3.84 20.63
N ARG A 175 5.43 5.17 20.67
CA ARG A 175 5.28 5.94 21.89
C ARG A 175 4.25 7.03 21.69
N TRP A 176 3.31 7.13 22.61
CA TRP A 176 2.39 8.26 22.73
C TRP A 176 2.93 9.24 23.78
N PRO A 177 3.42 10.43 23.37
CA PRO A 177 3.98 11.40 24.30
C PRO A 177 2.90 11.97 25.22
N ASN A 178 3.31 12.41 26.42
CA ASN A 178 2.43 13.15 27.30
C ASN A 178 1.99 14.48 26.64
N ILE A 179 0.77 14.94 26.93
CA ILE A 179 0.28 16.24 26.47
C ILE A 179 1.14 17.40 26.99
N ARG A 180 1.79 17.23 28.14
CA ARG A 180 2.70 18.23 28.76
C ARG A 180 4.06 18.30 28.07
N GLU A 181 4.45 17.26 27.34
CA GLU A 181 5.68 17.34 26.56
C GLU A 181 5.48 18.37 25.45
N PRO A 182 6.44 19.29 25.24
CA PRO A 182 6.37 20.19 24.10
C PRO A 182 6.22 19.32 22.86
N ARG A 183 5.32 19.73 21.96
CA ARG A 183 5.29 19.10 20.64
C ARG A 183 6.71 19.30 20.08
N PRO A 184 7.36 18.25 19.54
CA PRO A 184 8.43 18.56 18.58
C PRO A 184 7.80 19.58 17.65
N VAL A 185 8.47 20.71 17.44
CA VAL A 185 8.02 21.69 16.45
C VAL A 185 7.89 20.82 15.21
N SER A 186 6.65 20.47 14.87
CA SER A 186 6.34 20.14 13.49
C SER A 186 6.88 21.39 12.84
N GLU A 187 8.01 21.28 12.15
CA GLU A 187 8.27 22.21 11.07
C GLU A 187 6.92 22.31 10.43
N THR A 188 6.28 23.46 10.61
CA THR A 188 5.04 23.75 9.92
C THR A 188 5.39 23.30 8.53
N TYR A 189 4.74 22.26 8.03
CA TYR A 189 4.86 21.94 6.64
C TYR A 189 4.24 23.16 5.98
N VAL A 190 5.08 24.18 5.82
CA VAL A 190 5.00 25.14 4.74
C VAL A 190 5.20 24.18 3.60
N PRO A 191 4.14 23.84 2.84
CA PRO A 191 4.36 23.13 1.61
C PRO A 191 5.45 23.92 0.92
N ALA A 192 6.58 23.26 0.60
CA ALA A 192 7.50 23.88 -0.33
C ALA A 192 6.61 24.38 -1.47
N PRO A 193 6.64 25.68 -1.80
CA PRO A 193 5.68 26.26 -2.72
C PRO A 193 5.63 25.35 -3.93
N GLU A 194 4.43 24.84 -4.21
CA GLU A 194 4.21 23.89 -5.28
C GLU A 194 4.88 24.45 -6.53
N SER A 195 5.76 23.66 -7.16
CA SER A 195 6.54 24.20 -8.26
C SER A 195 5.58 24.62 -9.38
N ALA A 196 5.98 25.64 -10.14
CA ALA A 196 5.16 26.13 -11.25
C ALA A 196 4.79 25.01 -12.24
N GLN A 197 5.67 24.00 -12.40
CA GLN A 197 5.43 22.84 -13.24
C GLN A 197 4.30 21.95 -12.70
N VAL A 198 4.27 21.69 -11.39
CA VAL A 198 3.22 20.88 -10.76
C VAL A 198 1.87 21.62 -10.82
N LEU A 199 1.86 22.94 -10.61
CA LEU A 199 0.66 23.76 -10.77
C LEU A 199 0.12 23.76 -12.20
N ALA A 200 1.00 23.96 -13.19
CA ALA A 200 0.63 23.90 -14.61
C ALA A 200 0.09 22.52 -14.99
N MET A 201 0.74 21.44 -14.51
CA MET A 201 0.28 20.07 -14.75
C MET A 201 -1.08 19.80 -14.11
N ARG A 202 -1.34 20.33 -12.90
CA ARG A 202 -2.65 20.19 -12.26
C ARG A 202 -3.75 20.90 -13.04
N GLN A 203 -3.45 22.07 -13.61
CA GLN A 203 -4.40 22.80 -14.46
C GLN A 203 -4.65 22.10 -15.79
N MET A 204 -3.61 21.45 -16.35
CA MET A 204 -3.70 20.66 -17.57
C MET A 204 -4.50 19.37 -17.37
N LEU A 205 -4.28 18.64 -16.26
CA LEU A 205 -5.00 17.44 -15.86
C LEU A 205 -6.36 17.77 -15.24
N ASP A 206 -7.19 18.46 -16.00
CA ASP A 206 -8.54 18.85 -15.59
C ASP A 206 -9.54 17.67 -15.62
N ALA A 207 -10.76 17.91 -15.15
CA ALA A 207 -11.81 16.88 -15.13
C ALA A 207 -12.16 16.33 -16.53
N THR A 208 -12.00 17.14 -17.57
CA THR A 208 -12.28 16.76 -18.97
C THR A 208 -11.24 15.77 -19.47
N LEU A 209 -9.97 16.06 -19.21
CA LEU A 209 -8.85 15.22 -19.61
C LEU A 209 -8.83 13.92 -18.79
N LEU A 210 -9.05 14.01 -17.47
CA LEU A 210 -9.06 12.85 -16.57
C LEU A 210 -10.23 11.91 -16.83
N GLY A 211 -11.45 12.42 -17.05
CA GLY A 211 -12.64 11.60 -17.26
C GLY A 211 -12.90 10.64 -16.10
N GLY A 212 -12.88 9.32 -16.38
CA GLY A 212 -13.09 8.26 -15.38
C GLY A 212 -11.87 7.96 -14.47
N VAL A 213 -10.73 8.63 -14.69
CA VAL A 213 -9.51 8.45 -13.91
C VAL A 213 -9.45 9.47 -12.78
N THR A 214 -9.09 9.04 -11.57
CA THR A 214 -8.88 9.92 -10.42
C THR A 214 -7.41 10.29 -10.29
N LEU A 215 -7.13 11.59 -10.28
CA LEU A 215 -5.81 12.12 -9.98
C LEU A 215 -5.52 12.02 -8.48
N GLY A 216 -4.44 11.34 -8.13
CA GLY A 216 -3.91 11.27 -6.78
C GLY A 216 -2.91 12.39 -6.52
N GLY A 217 -1.65 12.01 -6.25
CA GLY A 217 -0.57 12.96 -6.02
C GLY A 217 0.18 13.34 -7.30
N LEU A 218 0.59 14.61 -7.37
CA LEU A 218 1.61 15.08 -8.31
C LEU A 218 2.92 15.29 -7.56
N LYS A 219 4.03 14.89 -8.15
CA LYS A 219 5.35 15.06 -7.58
C LYS A 219 6.30 15.59 -8.64
N ASP A 220 7.05 16.63 -8.28
CA ASP A 220 8.13 17.12 -9.11
C ASP A 220 9.29 16.10 -9.15
N SER A 221 9.94 15.99 -10.29
CA SER A 221 11.05 15.10 -10.58
C SER A 221 12.03 15.84 -11.46
N ASP A 222 13.31 15.45 -11.44
CA ASP A 222 14.30 16.01 -12.37
C ASP A 222 13.91 15.78 -13.84
N GLU A 223 13.08 14.76 -14.07
CA GLU A 223 12.51 14.45 -15.37
C GLU A 223 11.17 15.20 -15.64
N GLY A 224 10.55 15.91 -14.71
CA GLY A 224 9.26 16.58 -14.91
C GLY A 224 8.21 16.15 -13.89
N VAL A 225 6.93 16.08 -14.26
CA VAL A 225 5.88 15.89 -13.26
C VAL A 225 5.39 14.44 -13.25
N LEU A 226 5.63 13.74 -12.15
CA LEU A 226 5.10 12.40 -11.90
C LEU A 226 3.69 12.51 -11.32
N ALA A 227 2.70 12.03 -12.06
CA ALA A 227 1.32 11.94 -11.65
C ALA A 227 0.95 10.51 -11.25
N SER A 228 0.40 10.36 -10.04
CA SER A 228 -0.21 9.10 -9.61
C SER A 228 -1.70 9.11 -9.97
N LEU A 229 -2.14 8.08 -10.69
CA LEU A 229 -3.51 7.96 -11.18
C LEU A 229 -4.14 6.68 -10.65
N SER A 230 -5.46 6.71 -10.47
CA SER A 230 -6.23 5.55 -10.05
C SER A 230 -7.54 5.43 -10.82
N THR A 231 -7.95 4.21 -11.15
CA THR A 231 -9.25 3.97 -11.81
C THR A 231 -9.79 2.57 -11.52
N PRO A 232 -11.12 2.40 -11.36
CA PRO A 232 -11.71 1.07 -11.17
C PRO A 232 -11.70 0.20 -12.44
N ARG A 233 -11.48 0.77 -13.65
CA ARG A 233 -11.59 0.03 -14.93
C ARG A 233 -10.38 0.26 -15.82
N SER A 234 -9.88 -0.79 -16.45
CA SER A 234 -8.79 -0.73 -17.43
C SER A 234 -9.16 0.12 -18.66
N ASN A 235 -10.41 0.05 -19.13
CA ASN A 235 -10.90 0.85 -20.25
C ASN A 235 -10.83 2.37 -19.99
N ASP A 236 -10.97 2.79 -18.73
CA ASP A 236 -10.86 4.20 -18.37
C ASP A 236 -9.41 4.71 -18.52
N VAL A 237 -8.40 3.84 -18.35
CA VAL A 237 -6.98 4.14 -18.63
C VAL A 237 -6.78 4.36 -20.14
N VAL A 238 -7.30 3.47 -20.98
CA VAL A 238 -7.16 3.57 -22.44
C VAL A 238 -7.81 4.85 -22.95
N ALA A 239 -9.03 5.16 -22.48
CA ALA A 239 -9.73 6.37 -22.85
C ALA A 239 -9.01 7.65 -22.35
N PHE A 240 -8.34 7.58 -21.20
CA PHE A 240 -7.49 8.67 -20.71
C PHE A 240 -6.28 8.88 -21.62
N GLU A 241 -5.59 7.80 -22.02
CA GLU A 241 -4.47 7.86 -22.96
C GLU A 241 -4.89 8.37 -24.35
N ASP A 242 -6.09 8.03 -24.84
CA ASP A 242 -6.64 8.63 -26.07
C ASP A 242 -6.80 10.14 -25.92
N ARG A 243 -7.38 10.61 -24.81
CA ARG A 243 -7.55 12.06 -24.55
C ARG A 243 -6.20 12.78 -24.44
N LEU A 244 -5.19 12.17 -23.80
CA LEU A 244 -3.83 12.71 -23.77
C LEU A 244 -3.24 12.84 -25.17
N ARG A 245 -3.39 11.80 -26.00
CA ARG A 245 -2.91 11.82 -27.38
C ARG A 245 -3.62 12.87 -28.23
N ASP A 246 -4.94 12.96 -28.11
CA ASP A 246 -5.77 13.91 -28.86
C ASP A 246 -5.44 15.37 -28.46
N ALA A 247 -5.05 15.59 -27.20
CA ALA A 247 -4.52 16.86 -26.70
C ALA A 247 -3.02 17.08 -27.01
N ALA A 248 -2.37 16.16 -27.73
CA ALA A 248 -0.94 16.15 -28.04
C ALA A 248 -0.01 16.26 -26.80
N ILE A 249 -0.46 15.71 -25.66
CA ILE A 249 0.29 15.68 -24.40
C ILE A 249 1.17 14.42 -24.37
N PHE A 250 2.49 14.61 -24.29
CA PHE A 250 3.45 13.52 -24.19
C PHE A 250 3.56 13.00 -22.76
N TYR A 251 3.60 11.68 -22.62
CA TYR A 251 3.69 11.00 -21.34
C TYR A 251 4.51 9.70 -21.44
N GLN A 252 4.98 9.23 -20.28
CA GLN A 252 5.56 7.91 -20.10
C GLN A 252 4.93 7.24 -18.89
N VAL A 253 4.48 6.00 -19.04
CA VAL A 253 4.09 5.18 -17.89
C VAL A 253 5.36 4.67 -17.20
N LYS A 254 5.57 5.08 -15.95
CA LYS A 254 6.74 4.66 -15.14
C LYS A 254 6.48 3.43 -14.28
N ARG A 255 5.20 3.07 -14.12
CA ARG A 255 4.78 1.91 -13.34
C ARG A 255 3.59 1.25 -14.04
N SER A 256 3.74 -0.02 -14.37
CA SER A 256 2.65 -0.85 -14.90
C SER A 256 1.43 -0.83 -13.96
N PRO A 257 0.21 -0.98 -14.49
CA PRO A 257 -1.00 -0.94 -13.68
C PRO A 257 -0.99 -2.03 -12.60
N ILE A 258 -1.13 -1.63 -11.33
CA ILE A 258 -1.26 -2.56 -10.21
C ILE A 258 -2.69 -2.52 -9.69
N TRP A 259 -3.37 -3.66 -9.66
CA TRP A 259 -4.67 -3.77 -9.01
C TRP A 259 -4.52 -3.79 -7.50
N SER A 260 -5.12 -2.81 -6.82
CA SER A 260 -5.14 -2.71 -5.36
C SER A 260 -6.38 -1.94 -4.90
N SER A 261 -6.98 -2.34 -3.78
CA SER A 261 -8.10 -1.58 -3.18
C SER A 261 -9.27 -1.31 -4.16
N ASN A 262 -9.61 -2.29 -4.99
CA ASN A 262 -10.64 -2.21 -6.05
C ASN A 262 -10.37 -1.18 -7.16
N GLN A 263 -9.12 -0.78 -7.37
CA GLN A 263 -8.71 0.13 -8.43
C GLN A 263 -7.33 -0.25 -9.00
N TYR A 264 -7.10 0.10 -10.26
CA TYR A 264 -5.77 0.10 -10.86
C TYR A 264 -5.04 1.37 -10.43
N SER A 265 -3.84 1.23 -9.88
CA SER A 265 -2.92 2.34 -9.61
C SER A 265 -1.84 2.40 -10.68
N LEU A 266 -1.61 3.60 -11.23
CA LEU A 266 -0.65 3.85 -12.29
C LEU A 266 0.19 5.09 -11.98
N GLN A 267 1.38 5.18 -12.58
CA GLN A 267 2.21 6.40 -12.52
C GLN A 267 2.61 6.83 -13.91
N PHE A 268 2.27 8.08 -14.24
CA PHE A 268 2.58 8.74 -15.49
C PHE A 268 3.61 9.82 -15.22
N LEU A 269 4.64 9.89 -16.03
CA LEU A 269 5.57 11.00 -16.07
C LEU A 269 5.21 11.88 -17.26
N PHE A 270 4.87 13.12 -16.97
CA PHE A 270 4.65 14.15 -17.98
C PHE A 270 5.90 15.00 -18.12
N ALA A 271 6.26 15.32 -19.36
CA ALA A 271 7.39 16.19 -19.63
C ALA A 271 7.13 17.60 -19.08
N ALA A 272 8.17 18.23 -18.52
CA ALA A 272 8.12 19.65 -18.21
C ALA A 272 8.01 20.47 -19.51
N GLU A 273 7.40 21.67 -19.44
CA GLU A 273 7.37 22.58 -20.58
C GLU A 273 8.79 22.87 -21.08
N GLY A 274 9.03 22.65 -22.38
CA GLY A 274 10.33 22.86 -23.02
C GLY A 274 11.32 21.70 -22.93
N ALA A 275 10.98 20.58 -22.28
CA ALA A 275 11.81 19.38 -22.29
C ALA A 275 11.81 18.71 -23.69
N GLU A 276 12.93 18.08 -24.06
CA GLU A 276 13.01 17.30 -25.30
C GLU A 276 11.89 16.25 -25.36
N LYS A 277 11.29 16.08 -26.55
CA LYS A 277 10.25 15.07 -26.79
C LYS A 277 10.80 13.71 -26.40
N ARG A 278 10.30 13.19 -25.28
CA ARG A 278 10.68 11.87 -24.79
C ARG A 278 10.04 10.78 -25.64
N SER A 279 10.68 9.61 -25.62
CA SER A 279 10.08 8.38 -26.13
C SER A 279 8.76 8.14 -25.40
N TRP A 280 7.67 8.16 -26.17
CA TRP A 280 6.34 7.85 -25.67
C TRP A 280 6.33 6.40 -25.15
N HIS A 281 5.83 6.18 -23.93
CA HIS A 281 5.72 4.85 -23.33
C HIS A 281 4.32 4.66 -22.75
N PRO A 282 3.40 3.98 -23.48
CA PRO A 282 2.00 3.83 -23.10
C PRO A 282 1.78 2.77 -22.01
N SER A 283 0.54 2.55 -21.56
CA SER A 283 0.27 1.45 -20.61
C SER A 283 0.15 0.09 -21.30
N GLU A 284 0.33 -1.00 -20.54
CA GLU A 284 0.04 -2.36 -20.99
C GLU A 284 -1.42 -2.51 -21.47
N PHE A 285 -2.36 -1.81 -20.84
CA PHE A 285 -3.77 -1.79 -21.27
C PHE A 285 -3.96 -1.14 -22.63
N ARG A 286 -3.20 -0.08 -22.92
CA ARG A 286 -3.23 0.56 -24.25
C ARG A 286 -2.69 -0.38 -25.32
N VAL A 287 -1.57 -1.05 -25.05
CA VAL A 287 -0.98 -2.04 -25.96
C VAL A 287 -1.95 -3.20 -26.21
N GLN A 288 -2.57 -3.74 -25.14
CA GLN A 288 -3.60 -4.77 -25.26
C GLN A 288 -4.77 -4.30 -26.13
N HIS A 289 -5.29 -3.10 -25.87
CA HIS A 289 -6.39 -2.53 -26.61
C HIS A 289 -6.06 -2.40 -28.11
N GLU A 290 -4.87 -1.92 -28.46
CA GLU A 290 -4.43 -1.78 -29.85
C GLU A 290 -4.29 -3.12 -30.58
N ILE A 291 -3.91 -4.19 -29.88
CA ILE A 291 -3.93 -5.55 -30.44
C ILE A 291 -5.37 -6.01 -30.65
N GLU A 292 -6.24 -5.83 -29.65
CA GLU A 292 -7.65 -6.24 -29.69
C GLU A 292 -8.48 -5.49 -30.75
N ARG A 293 -8.06 -4.29 -31.14
CA ARG A 293 -8.67 -3.53 -32.26
C ARG A 293 -8.63 -4.28 -33.59
N MET A 294 -7.81 -5.33 -33.72
CA MET A 294 -7.87 -6.22 -34.88
C MET A 294 -9.22 -6.96 -35.02
N GLN A 295 -9.99 -7.05 -33.93
CA GLN A 295 -11.31 -7.70 -33.85
C GLN A 295 -11.35 -9.10 -34.48
N HIS A 296 -10.28 -9.88 -34.28
CA HIS A 296 -10.20 -11.20 -34.88
C HIS A 296 -10.91 -12.22 -33.98
N PRO A 297 -11.94 -12.94 -34.46
CA PRO A 297 -12.79 -13.78 -33.62
C PRO A 297 -12.05 -14.97 -33.00
N MET A 298 -10.89 -15.33 -33.55
CA MET A 298 -10.10 -16.48 -33.11
C MET A 298 -8.80 -16.10 -32.39
N ILE A 299 -8.56 -14.81 -32.12
CA ILE A 299 -7.35 -14.35 -31.44
C ILE A 299 -7.77 -13.56 -30.20
N SER A 300 -7.27 -13.97 -29.05
CA SER A 300 -7.44 -13.24 -27.79
C SER A 300 -6.09 -12.86 -27.24
N VAL A 301 -5.99 -11.67 -26.66
CA VAL A 301 -4.81 -11.28 -25.89
C VAL A 301 -4.95 -11.88 -24.50
N SER A 302 -3.99 -12.72 -24.13
CA SER A 302 -3.99 -13.38 -22.82
C SER A 302 -3.25 -12.56 -21.78
N LYS A 303 -2.16 -11.91 -22.19
CA LYS A 303 -1.35 -11.05 -21.33
C LYS A 303 -0.50 -10.09 -22.17
N VAL A 304 -0.29 -8.88 -21.65
CA VAL A 304 0.75 -7.96 -22.10
C VAL A 304 1.62 -7.63 -20.89
N GLU A 305 2.92 -7.63 -21.07
CA GLU A 305 3.91 -7.30 -20.04
C GLU A 305 4.85 -6.24 -20.57
N ASP A 306 5.10 -5.21 -19.77
CA ASP A 306 6.17 -4.24 -20.04
C ASP A 306 7.56 -4.87 -19.80
N THR A 307 8.51 -4.57 -20.67
CA THR A 307 9.88 -5.08 -20.64
C THR A 307 10.86 -3.95 -21.01
N ALA A 308 12.16 -4.15 -20.75
CA ALA A 308 13.16 -3.11 -21.03
C ALA A 308 13.22 -2.69 -22.52
N ASP A 309 12.87 -3.58 -23.45
CA ASP A 309 12.98 -3.38 -24.90
C ASP A 309 11.62 -3.17 -25.61
N GLY A 310 10.55 -2.90 -24.84
CA GLY A 310 9.18 -2.75 -25.33
C GLY A 310 8.21 -3.66 -24.58
N TYR A 311 7.27 -4.28 -25.27
CA TYR A 311 6.23 -5.11 -24.66
C TYR A 311 6.33 -6.57 -25.13
N LEU A 312 5.99 -7.48 -24.23
CA LEU A 312 5.75 -8.88 -24.54
C LEU A 312 4.24 -9.13 -24.52
N ALA A 313 3.66 -9.43 -25.69
CA ALA A 313 2.28 -9.84 -25.80
C ALA A 313 2.17 -11.36 -25.97
N THR A 314 1.29 -11.98 -25.19
CA THR A 314 0.94 -13.40 -25.31
C THR A 314 -0.46 -13.51 -25.87
N LEU A 315 -0.58 -14.13 -27.04
CA LEU A 315 -1.84 -14.31 -27.76
C LEU A 315 -2.27 -15.77 -27.71
N SER A 316 -3.55 -15.99 -27.47
CA SER A 316 -4.22 -17.26 -27.66
C SER A 316 -4.89 -17.27 -29.02
N VAL A 317 -4.40 -18.12 -29.93
CA VAL A 317 -4.94 -18.25 -31.28
C VAL A 317 -5.65 -19.59 -31.43
N ILE A 318 -6.88 -19.55 -31.92
CA ILE A 318 -7.72 -20.72 -32.14
C ILE A 318 -7.78 -21.00 -33.65
N GLY A 319 -7.56 -22.24 -34.06
CA GLY A 319 -7.68 -22.64 -35.48
C GLY A 319 -6.43 -22.37 -36.34
N PRO A 320 -6.57 -22.43 -37.68
CA PRO A 320 -5.45 -22.60 -38.60
C PRO A 320 -4.82 -21.31 -39.13
N GLU A 321 -5.18 -20.14 -38.58
CA GLU A 321 -4.59 -18.87 -39.03
C GLU A 321 -3.06 -18.91 -38.92
N SER A 322 -2.34 -18.36 -39.90
CA SER A 322 -0.88 -18.28 -39.85
C SER A 322 -0.42 -17.06 -39.03
N VAL A 323 0.75 -17.14 -38.41
CA VAL A 323 1.32 -16.01 -37.67
C VAL A 323 1.55 -14.80 -38.58
N GLU A 324 1.95 -15.02 -39.83
CA GLU A 324 2.17 -13.96 -40.82
C GLU A 324 0.89 -13.15 -41.07
N THR A 325 -0.27 -13.81 -41.13
CA THR A 325 -1.57 -13.16 -41.31
C THR A 325 -1.90 -12.26 -40.11
N ILE A 326 -1.61 -12.74 -38.90
CA ILE A 326 -1.78 -11.99 -37.65
C ILE A 326 -0.90 -10.74 -37.66
N LEU A 327 0.39 -10.91 -37.98
CA LEU A 327 1.35 -9.81 -38.04
C LEU A 327 0.96 -8.77 -39.10
N GLN A 328 0.51 -9.21 -40.27
CA GLN A 328 0.08 -8.32 -41.34
C GLN A 328 -1.13 -7.49 -40.91
N ARG A 329 -2.15 -8.12 -40.30
CA ARG A 329 -3.31 -7.39 -39.77
C ARG A 329 -2.94 -6.40 -38.67
N LEU A 330 -2.05 -6.78 -37.74
CA LEU A 330 -1.59 -5.88 -36.69
C LEU A 330 -0.90 -4.64 -37.29
N ARG A 331 0.00 -4.83 -38.25
CA ARG A 331 0.68 -3.72 -38.94
C ARG A 331 -0.27 -2.82 -39.74
N LEU A 332 -1.37 -3.37 -40.26
CA LEU A 332 -2.38 -2.59 -40.98
C LEU A 332 -3.29 -1.78 -40.05
N ASN A 333 -3.54 -2.25 -38.83
CA ASN A 333 -4.50 -1.65 -37.91
C ASN A 333 -3.90 -0.63 -36.95
N THR A 334 -2.59 -0.68 -36.69
CA THR A 334 -1.96 0.25 -35.76
C THR A 334 -0.56 0.68 -36.21
N THR A 335 -0.28 1.97 -36.06
CA THR A 335 1.05 2.55 -36.26
C THR A 335 1.83 2.64 -34.93
N MET A 336 1.29 2.07 -33.85
CA MET A 336 1.87 2.14 -32.51
C MET A 336 3.20 1.38 -32.41
N PHE A 337 3.38 0.32 -33.21
CA PHE A 337 4.55 -0.56 -33.11
C PHE A 337 5.49 -0.32 -34.28
N GLY A 338 6.72 0.11 -33.99
CA GLY A 338 7.77 0.24 -35.00
C GLY A 338 8.32 -1.11 -35.44
N LYS A 339 8.37 -2.10 -34.53
CA LYS A 339 8.80 -3.47 -34.81
C LYS A 339 7.92 -4.48 -34.10
N ILE A 340 7.59 -5.56 -34.79
CA ILE A 340 6.87 -6.72 -34.24
C ILE A 340 7.67 -7.98 -34.59
N GLU A 341 8.14 -8.69 -33.57
CA GLU A 341 8.89 -9.94 -33.69
C GLU A 341 8.12 -11.10 -33.05
N VAL A 342 8.18 -12.27 -33.66
CA VAL A 342 7.63 -13.51 -33.08
C VAL A 342 8.74 -14.17 -32.29
N LEU A 343 8.49 -14.39 -31.00
CA LEU A 343 9.43 -15.11 -30.13
C LEU A 343 9.12 -16.60 -30.09
N ASP A 344 7.83 -16.94 -30.07
CA ASP A 344 7.38 -18.32 -29.96
C ASP A 344 5.99 -18.50 -30.59
N ASP A 345 5.74 -19.70 -31.12
CA ASP A 345 4.45 -20.17 -31.61
C ASP A 345 4.31 -21.65 -31.25
N THR A 346 3.75 -21.92 -30.08
CA THR A 346 3.69 -23.25 -29.50
C THR A 346 2.26 -23.76 -29.41
N PRO A 347 1.99 -25.04 -29.79
CA PRO A 347 0.71 -25.67 -29.53
C PRO A 347 0.43 -25.71 -28.02
N HIS A 348 -0.81 -25.46 -27.64
CA HIS A 348 -1.21 -25.55 -26.24
C HIS A 348 -1.19 -27.02 -25.78
N PRO A 349 -0.53 -27.36 -24.65
CA PRO A 349 -0.29 -28.74 -24.25
C PRO A 349 -1.57 -29.56 -24.01
N SER A 350 -2.67 -28.90 -23.63
CA SER A 350 -3.95 -29.56 -23.33
C SER A 350 -5.07 -29.34 -24.36
N ALA A 351 -4.86 -28.52 -25.40
CA ALA A 351 -5.91 -28.16 -26.35
C ALA A 351 -5.41 -28.21 -27.80
N ARG A 352 -5.92 -29.18 -28.58
CA ARG A 352 -5.41 -29.48 -29.94
C ARG A 352 -5.58 -28.35 -30.97
N ASN A 353 -6.49 -27.41 -30.73
CA ASN A 353 -6.81 -26.32 -31.66
C ASN A 353 -6.44 -24.93 -31.12
N LEU A 354 -5.66 -24.89 -30.03
CA LEU A 354 -5.20 -23.66 -29.41
C LEU A 354 -3.69 -23.60 -29.50
N ARG A 355 -3.16 -22.46 -29.93
CA ARG A 355 -1.72 -22.17 -29.94
C ARG A 355 -1.45 -20.87 -29.18
N ILE A 356 -0.29 -20.82 -28.55
CA ILE A 356 0.19 -19.65 -27.82
C ILE A 356 1.25 -18.99 -28.69
N VAL A 357 0.96 -17.76 -29.12
CA VAL A 357 1.91 -16.94 -29.88
C VAL A 357 2.45 -15.86 -28.97
N ARG A 358 3.77 -15.77 -28.85
CA ARG A 358 4.44 -14.72 -28.07
C ARG A 358 5.08 -13.73 -29.01
N LEU A 359 4.68 -12.47 -28.90
CA LEU A 359 5.17 -11.36 -29.71
C LEU A 359 5.97 -10.40 -28.86
N ARG A 360 7.11 -9.94 -29.38
CA ARG A 360 7.80 -8.75 -28.89
C ARG A 360 7.37 -7.55 -29.73
N LEU A 361 6.91 -6.50 -29.05
CA LEU A 361 6.39 -5.28 -29.63
C LEU A 361 7.28 -4.11 -29.20
N SER A 362 7.99 -3.51 -30.14
CA SER A 362 8.83 -2.33 -29.87
C SER A 362 8.14 -1.09 -30.40
N LEU A 363 8.13 -0.03 -29.58
CA LEU A 363 7.67 1.29 -29.98
C LEU A 363 8.62 1.91 -31.01
N PRO A 364 8.14 2.84 -31.86
CA PRO A 364 8.92 3.47 -32.93
C PRO A 364 10.09 4.34 -32.44
#